data_AF-A0A8T0LJT7-F1
#
_entry.id   AF-A0A8T0LJT7-F1
#
_cell.length_a   1.000
_cell.length_b   1.000
_cell.length_c   1.000
_cell.angle_alpha   90.00
_cell.angle_beta   90.00
_cell.angle_gamma   90.00
#
_symmetry.space_group_name_H-M   'P 1'
#
loop_
_entity.id
_entity.type
_entity.pdbx_description
1 polymer ?
#
loop_
_entity_poly.entity_id
_entity_poly.type
_entity_poly.pdbx_seq_one_letter_code
_entity_poly.pdbx_strand_id
1 'polypeptide(L)'
;MATPKTVLSFEGERELVSEDRAHELVRSYADAEAQMEPPAFTHITLRNKSYTIEAARVIAAFFGRLHARGAFAEITSVDFADMIAGRPEDEALQVLATLCDALSDIKTLGRIDLSDNALGEKGVRACFGLLLNQEELQHVYFCNNGISAAAAGVIAEEVLLFRGEDTPTKLKTFHFYNNMSGDGGAIALAKLLPLSPELTDLRFSATRAQRAGSLAFATALASLNKLEKLDLSDNTFKAEGALAIAKAVKGSPNLVDVNLRDAALEDEGMVAIADALREGGVAAEIASLDVSGNDLTAESMTALATMLRSCTALRVLHVEENELGSKGAKTLAKGLKVSSPALEKVVVNVNEIGASGALALVKAIVDKKAFVSLEIDGNQISADGVASMVTILEGKKEDEDGDEDEDEIV
;
A
#
# COMPACT_ATOMS: atom_id res chain seq x y z
N MET A 1 -12.14 -1.84 37.24
CA MET A 1 -11.52 -3.08 36.73
C MET A 1 -10.65 -2.68 35.57
N ALA A 2 -9.35 -3.02 35.59
CA ALA A 2 -8.48 -2.76 34.44
C ALA A 2 -9.04 -3.50 33.22
N THR A 3 -9.13 -2.83 32.07
CA THR A 3 -9.51 -3.46 30.80
C THR A 3 -8.55 -4.63 30.57
N PRO A 4 -9.02 -5.87 30.39
CA PRO A 4 -8.13 -7.00 30.16
C PRO A 4 -7.29 -6.71 28.91
N LYS A 5 -5.97 -6.92 29.01
CA LYS A 5 -5.07 -6.82 27.86
C LYS A 5 -5.52 -7.86 26.83
N THR A 6 -6.09 -7.40 25.71
CA THR A 6 -6.44 -8.25 24.56
C THR A 6 -5.29 -8.39 23.58
N VAL A 7 -4.21 -7.62 23.76
CA VAL A 7 -2.99 -7.67 22.94
C VAL A 7 -1.85 -8.25 23.75
N LEU A 8 -1.22 -9.29 23.22
CA LEU A 8 0.06 -9.81 23.69
C LEU A 8 1.17 -9.13 22.88
N SER A 9 1.86 -8.19 23.52
CA SER A 9 2.99 -7.45 22.94
C SER A 9 4.16 -7.35 23.92
N PHE A 10 5.36 -7.23 23.35
CA PHE A 10 6.56 -6.84 24.08
C PHE A 10 6.92 -5.39 23.71
N GLU A 11 6.16 -4.43 24.23
CA GLU A 11 6.36 -3.00 23.92
C GLU A 11 7.78 -2.52 24.23
N GLY A 12 8.23 -1.48 23.53
CA GLY A 12 9.51 -0.81 23.76
C GLY A 12 10.29 -0.57 22.47
N GLU A 13 11.54 -0.11 22.62
CA GLU A 13 12.43 0.19 21.51
C GLU A 13 12.96 -1.06 20.80
N ARG A 14 13.57 -0.85 19.63
CA ARG A 14 14.23 -1.90 18.84
C ARG A 14 15.38 -2.49 19.64
N GLU A 15 15.34 -3.80 19.88
CA GLU A 15 16.38 -4.52 20.63
C GLU A 15 16.63 -5.92 20.06
N LEU A 16 17.80 -6.48 20.36
CA LEU A 16 18.06 -7.91 20.25
C LEU A 16 17.61 -8.57 21.55
N VAL A 17 16.63 -9.47 21.45
CA VAL A 17 16.10 -10.23 22.58
C VAL A 17 16.92 -11.51 22.73
N SER A 18 17.75 -11.55 23.77
CA SER A 18 18.43 -12.76 24.25
C SER A 18 17.48 -13.64 25.07
N GLU A 19 17.94 -14.83 25.48
CA GLU A 19 17.20 -15.72 26.38
C GLU A 19 16.79 -15.04 27.70
N ASP A 20 17.75 -14.42 28.38
CA ASP A 20 17.50 -13.70 29.64
C ASP A 20 16.47 -12.59 29.45
N ARG A 21 16.59 -11.84 28.35
CA ARG A 21 15.66 -10.77 28.02
C ARG A 21 14.27 -11.33 27.71
N ALA A 22 14.18 -12.44 27.00
CA ALA A 22 12.90 -13.12 26.75
C ALA A 22 12.23 -13.55 28.06
N HIS A 23 12.99 -14.07 29.03
CA HIS A 23 12.47 -14.39 30.35
C HIS A 23 11.91 -13.16 31.09
N GLU A 24 12.58 -12.01 31.01
CA GLU A 24 12.06 -10.75 31.57
C GLU A 24 10.76 -10.31 30.88
N LEU A 25 10.72 -10.40 29.55
CA LEU A 25 9.54 -10.01 28.76
C LEU A 25 8.33 -10.88 29.09
N VAL A 26 8.47 -12.21 29.13
CA VAL A 26 7.34 -13.09 29.48
C VAL A 26 6.94 -12.96 30.96
N ARG A 27 7.86 -12.61 31.87
CA ARG A 27 7.52 -12.34 33.29
C ARG A 27 6.58 -11.15 33.45
N SER A 28 6.52 -10.23 32.50
CA SER A 28 5.52 -9.15 32.52
C SER A 28 4.08 -9.64 32.39
N TYR A 29 3.90 -10.91 31.97
CA TYR A 29 2.62 -11.62 31.89
C TYR A 29 2.44 -12.64 33.02
N ALA A 30 3.26 -12.62 34.08
CA ALA A 30 3.16 -13.57 35.18
C ALA A 30 1.77 -13.53 35.86
N ASP A 31 1.17 -12.35 36.00
CA ASP A 31 -0.19 -12.21 36.55
C ASP A 31 -1.24 -12.86 35.64
N ALA A 32 -1.09 -12.72 34.32
CA ALA A 32 -1.96 -13.39 33.34
C ALA A 32 -1.80 -14.92 33.43
N GLU A 33 -0.58 -15.42 33.67
CA GLU A 33 -0.34 -16.84 33.92
C GLU A 33 -0.85 -17.30 35.30
N ALA A 34 -0.97 -16.43 36.29
CA ALA A 34 -1.42 -16.80 37.64
C ALA A 34 -2.95 -16.80 37.82
N GLN A 35 -3.71 -16.09 36.98
CA GLN A 35 -5.18 -16.06 37.03
C GLN A 35 -5.77 -17.46 36.81
N MET A 36 -6.97 -17.76 37.32
CA MET A 36 -7.62 -19.06 37.09
C MET A 36 -7.99 -19.23 35.61
N GLU A 37 -8.54 -18.18 35.01
CA GLU A 37 -8.79 -18.03 33.58
C GLU A 37 -7.84 -16.96 33.05
N PRO A 38 -6.93 -17.28 32.10
CA PRO A 38 -6.04 -16.28 31.54
C PRO A 38 -6.82 -15.26 30.68
N PRO A 39 -6.25 -14.07 30.41
CA PRO A 39 -6.84 -13.11 29.48
C PRO A 39 -7.10 -13.73 28.10
N ALA A 40 -8.23 -13.39 27.50
CA ALA A 40 -8.50 -13.70 26.10
C ALA A 40 -7.74 -12.71 25.21
N PHE A 41 -6.69 -13.19 24.55
CA PHE A 41 -5.95 -12.41 23.58
C PHE A 41 -6.64 -12.48 22.21
N THR A 42 -6.73 -11.33 21.55
CA THR A 42 -7.23 -11.20 20.17
C THR A 42 -6.11 -10.92 19.18
N HIS A 43 -4.96 -10.42 19.66
CA HIS A 43 -3.79 -10.07 18.85
C HIS A 43 -2.48 -10.48 19.53
N ILE A 44 -1.52 -11.00 18.74
CA ILE A 44 -0.12 -11.18 19.15
C ILE A 44 0.75 -10.30 18.24
N THR A 45 1.64 -9.52 18.83
CA THR A 45 2.70 -8.83 18.09
C THR A 45 4.08 -9.04 18.72
N LEU A 46 5.03 -9.46 17.89
CA LEU A 46 6.45 -9.58 18.23
C LEU A 46 7.30 -8.57 17.42
N ARG A 47 6.64 -7.59 16.80
CA ARG A 47 7.22 -6.65 15.85
C ARG A 47 8.42 -5.88 16.41
N ASN A 48 9.33 -5.48 15.51
CA ASN A 48 10.39 -4.48 15.74
C ASN A 48 11.42 -4.90 16.79
N LYS A 49 11.65 -6.20 16.94
CA LYS A 49 12.70 -6.78 17.81
C LYS A 49 13.32 -7.98 17.14
N SER A 50 14.64 -8.12 17.22
CA SER A 50 15.32 -9.32 16.69
C SER A 50 15.42 -10.37 17.78
N TYR A 51 15.08 -11.63 17.53
CA TYR A 51 15.13 -12.69 18.55
C TYR A 51 16.28 -13.66 18.28
N THR A 52 16.97 -14.11 19.34
CA THR A 52 17.85 -15.30 19.25
C THR A 52 17.02 -16.58 19.24
N ILE A 53 17.64 -17.71 18.90
CA ILE A 53 16.99 -19.03 18.93
C ILE A 53 16.48 -19.34 20.34
N GLU A 54 17.28 -19.05 21.37
CA GLU A 54 16.94 -19.30 22.77
C GLU A 54 15.77 -18.43 23.22
N ALA A 55 15.76 -17.15 22.84
CA ALA A 55 14.63 -16.25 23.09
C ALA A 55 13.34 -16.78 22.44
N ALA A 56 13.42 -17.21 21.18
CA ALA A 56 12.29 -17.79 20.45
C ALA A 56 11.73 -19.02 21.17
N ARG A 57 12.58 -19.90 21.71
CA ARG A 57 12.15 -21.06 22.51
C ARG A 57 11.44 -20.68 23.80
N VAL A 58 11.95 -19.66 24.52
CA VAL A 58 11.31 -19.15 25.74
C VAL A 58 9.90 -18.62 25.43
N ILE A 59 9.78 -17.82 24.37
CA ILE A 59 8.50 -17.24 23.95
C ILE A 59 7.54 -18.31 23.42
N ALA A 60 8.01 -19.27 22.62
CA ALA A 60 7.20 -20.39 22.15
C ALA A 60 6.67 -21.24 23.30
N ALA A 61 7.51 -21.54 24.31
CA ALA A 61 7.08 -22.25 25.51
C ALA A 61 6.03 -21.45 26.30
N PHE A 62 6.15 -20.13 26.34
CA PHE A 62 5.16 -19.24 26.94
C PHE A 62 3.83 -19.24 26.17
N PHE A 63 3.87 -19.16 24.83
CA PHE A 63 2.69 -19.31 23.98
C PHE A 63 1.98 -20.65 24.22
N GLY A 64 2.72 -21.75 24.31
CA GLY A 64 2.15 -23.06 24.62
C GLY A 64 1.40 -23.10 25.96
N ARG A 65 1.94 -22.46 27.01
CA ARG A 65 1.28 -22.39 28.33
C ARG A 65 -0.01 -21.55 28.29
N LEU A 66 -0.01 -20.44 27.56
CA LEU A 66 -1.20 -19.61 27.36
C LEU A 66 -2.26 -20.33 26.53
N HIS A 67 -1.85 -20.95 25.42
CA HIS A 67 -2.72 -21.70 24.52
C HIS A 67 -3.41 -22.87 25.23
N ALA A 68 -2.66 -23.68 25.99
CA ALA A 68 -3.19 -24.82 26.75
C ALA A 68 -4.28 -24.43 27.77
N ARG A 69 -4.39 -23.15 28.08
CA ARG A 69 -5.34 -22.58 29.04
C ARG A 69 -6.44 -21.75 28.38
N GLY A 70 -6.55 -21.79 27.05
CA GLY A 70 -7.59 -21.12 26.29
C GLY A 70 -7.35 -19.64 26.02
N ALA A 71 -6.20 -19.08 26.37
CA ALA A 71 -5.92 -17.64 26.20
C ALA A 71 -5.95 -17.18 24.74
N PHE A 72 -5.76 -18.12 23.79
CA PHE A 72 -5.71 -17.87 22.35
C PHE A 72 -6.99 -18.29 21.61
N ALA A 73 -8.07 -18.63 22.32
CA ALA A 73 -9.33 -19.06 21.70
C ALA A 73 -9.97 -17.97 20.81
N GLU A 74 -9.70 -16.69 21.10
CA GLU A 74 -10.24 -15.53 20.38
C GLU A 74 -9.18 -14.81 19.52
N ILE A 75 -8.02 -15.43 19.29
CA ILE A 75 -6.98 -14.84 18.45
C ILE A 75 -7.47 -14.73 17.01
N THR A 76 -7.36 -13.52 16.47
CA THR A 76 -7.72 -13.21 15.09
C THR A 76 -6.57 -12.63 14.29
N SER A 77 -5.46 -12.24 14.94
CA SER A 77 -4.38 -11.56 14.24
C SER A 77 -3.00 -11.78 14.86
N VAL A 78 -2.01 -11.93 13.98
CA VAL A 78 -0.59 -12.05 14.34
C VAL A 78 0.23 -11.06 13.53
N ASP A 79 1.11 -10.31 14.21
CA ASP A 79 2.05 -9.37 13.61
C ASP A 79 3.49 -9.71 14.02
N PHE A 80 4.18 -10.37 13.10
CA PHE A 80 5.53 -10.89 13.23
C PHE A 80 6.50 -10.13 12.32
N ALA A 81 6.19 -8.87 11.99
CA ALA A 81 7.05 -8.08 11.12
C ALA A 81 8.39 -7.68 11.79
N ASP A 82 9.47 -7.63 11.01
CA ASP A 82 10.80 -7.17 11.45
C ASP A 82 11.31 -7.89 12.72
N MET A 83 11.14 -9.23 12.78
CA MET A 83 11.46 -10.04 13.95
C MET A 83 12.81 -10.78 13.88
N ILE A 84 13.45 -10.79 12.71
CA ILE A 84 14.73 -11.51 12.47
C ILE A 84 15.84 -10.61 11.91
N ALA A 85 15.71 -9.29 12.03
CA ALA A 85 16.69 -8.36 11.47
C ALA A 85 18.10 -8.60 12.01
N GLY A 86 19.08 -8.62 11.10
CA GLY A 86 20.50 -8.79 11.43
C GLY A 86 20.88 -10.20 11.93
N ARG A 87 19.98 -11.18 11.86
CA ARG A 87 20.30 -12.58 12.19
C ARG A 87 20.95 -13.30 11.00
N PRO A 88 21.89 -14.23 11.25
CA PRO A 88 22.33 -15.19 10.23
C PRO A 88 21.15 -16.02 9.70
N GLU A 89 21.17 -16.40 8.42
CA GLU A 89 20.06 -17.11 7.76
C GLU A 89 19.59 -18.35 8.55
N ASP A 90 20.49 -19.26 8.90
CA ASP A 90 20.14 -20.49 9.61
C ASP A 90 19.49 -20.26 10.99
N GLU A 91 19.88 -19.18 11.67
CA GLU A 91 19.28 -18.80 12.95
C GLU A 91 17.92 -18.14 12.75
N ALA A 92 17.82 -17.23 11.78
CA ALA A 92 16.57 -16.55 11.42
C ALA A 92 15.47 -17.57 11.06
N LEU A 93 15.81 -18.58 10.26
CA LEU A 93 14.88 -19.65 9.89
C LEU A 93 14.40 -20.46 11.11
N GLN A 94 15.29 -20.76 12.05
CA GLN A 94 14.92 -21.46 13.28
C GLN A 94 14.03 -20.61 14.19
N VAL A 95 14.30 -19.31 14.29
CA VAL A 95 13.48 -18.36 15.05
C VAL A 95 12.07 -18.28 14.46
N LEU A 96 11.95 -18.10 13.14
CA LEU A 96 10.66 -18.08 12.44
C LEU A 96 9.89 -19.38 12.65
N ALA A 97 10.52 -20.54 12.40
CA ALA A 97 9.89 -21.84 12.59
C ALA A 97 9.42 -22.03 14.04
N THR A 98 10.28 -21.77 15.01
CA THR A 98 9.96 -21.96 16.44
C THR A 98 8.74 -21.14 16.86
N LEU A 99 8.65 -19.88 16.42
CA LEU A 99 7.57 -18.97 16.83
C LEU A 99 6.28 -19.19 16.03
N CYS A 100 6.38 -19.49 14.73
CA CYS A 100 5.22 -19.80 13.89
C CYS A 100 4.61 -21.16 14.24
N ASP A 101 5.43 -22.17 14.53
CA ASP A 101 4.97 -23.51 14.93
C ASP A 101 4.31 -23.49 16.31
N ALA A 102 4.73 -22.59 17.20
CA ALA A 102 4.06 -22.40 18.50
C ALA A 102 2.60 -21.94 18.37
N LEU A 103 2.18 -21.46 17.20
CA LEU A 103 0.82 -21.03 16.88
C LEU A 103 0.16 -21.95 15.84
N SER A 104 0.72 -23.14 15.58
CA SER A 104 0.28 -24.00 14.47
C SER A 104 -1.16 -24.48 14.55
N ASP A 105 -1.71 -24.60 15.76
CA ASP A 105 -3.07 -25.08 15.98
C ASP A 105 -4.12 -23.98 15.79
N ILE A 106 -3.70 -22.72 15.66
CA ILE A 106 -4.59 -21.58 15.46
C ILE A 106 -4.88 -21.43 13.97
N LYS A 107 -6.11 -21.78 13.54
CA LYS A 107 -6.58 -21.70 12.14
C LYS A 107 -7.68 -20.67 11.89
N THR A 108 -7.85 -19.77 12.86
CA THR A 108 -8.88 -18.72 12.90
C THR A 108 -8.33 -17.34 12.56
N LEU A 109 -7.08 -17.22 12.11
CA LEU A 109 -6.47 -15.91 11.87
C LEU A 109 -7.14 -15.22 10.68
N GLY A 110 -7.66 -14.02 10.93
CA GLY A 110 -8.12 -13.08 9.91
C GLY A 110 -6.99 -12.21 9.38
N ARG A 111 -5.90 -12.03 10.13
CA ARG A 111 -4.75 -11.19 9.73
C ARG A 111 -3.41 -11.82 10.07
N ILE A 112 -2.49 -11.83 9.10
CA ILE A 112 -1.08 -12.19 9.31
C ILE A 112 -0.19 -11.13 8.66
N ASP A 113 0.74 -10.57 9.43
CA ASP A 113 1.78 -9.68 8.92
C ASP A 113 3.16 -10.29 9.17
N LEU A 114 3.90 -10.56 8.09
CA LEU A 114 5.26 -11.09 8.10
C LEU A 114 6.27 -10.14 7.48
N SER A 115 5.91 -8.87 7.28
CA SER A 115 6.71 -7.86 6.58
C SER A 115 8.10 -7.66 7.20
N ASP A 116 9.05 -7.13 6.44
CA ASP A 116 10.38 -6.72 6.91
C ASP A 116 11.22 -7.86 7.51
N ASN A 117 10.93 -9.10 7.11
CA ASN A 117 11.74 -10.27 7.41
C ASN A 117 12.38 -10.78 6.12
N ALA A 118 13.69 -11.01 6.07
CA ALA A 118 14.33 -11.61 4.90
C ALA A 118 13.94 -13.09 4.75
N LEU A 119 12.72 -13.36 4.26
CA LEU A 119 12.14 -14.69 4.19
C LEU A 119 12.75 -15.52 3.06
N GLY A 120 12.81 -14.97 1.85
CA GLY A 120 13.01 -15.80 0.66
C GLY A 120 12.04 -16.98 0.61
N GLU A 121 12.41 -18.09 -0.03
CA GLU A 121 11.57 -19.29 -0.02
C GLU A 121 11.62 -20.05 1.30
N LYS A 122 12.83 -20.25 1.86
CA LYS A 122 13.03 -21.01 3.10
C LYS A 122 12.30 -20.38 4.28
N GLY A 123 12.27 -19.05 4.37
CA GLY A 123 11.58 -18.33 5.44
C GLY A 123 10.07 -18.41 5.32
N VAL A 124 9.50 -18.34 4.10
CA VAL A 124 8.07 -18.61 3.89
C VAL A 124 7.72 -20.01 4.40
N ARG A 125 8.55 -21.02 4.05
CA ARG A 125 8.36 -22.40 4.52
C ARG A 125 8.54 -22.55 6.04
N ALA A 126 9.50 -21.83 6.63
CA ALA A 126 9.66 -21.78 8.09
C ALA A 126 8.41 -21.21 8.79
N CYS A 127 7.63 -20.36 8.12
CA CYS A 127 6.39 -19.81 8.67
C CYS A 127 5.15 -20.70 8.45
N PHE A 128 5.29 -21.94 7.96
CA PHE A 128 4.13 -22.79 7.62
C PHE A 128 3.22 -23.14 8.79
N GLY A 129 3.75 -23.28 10.02
CA GLY A 129 2.93 -23.44 11.21
C GLY A 129 1.84 -22.36 11.30
N LEU A 130 2.22 -21.11 11.06
CA LEU A 130 1.34 -19.97 11.09
C LEU A 130 0.50 -19.81 9.80
N LEU A 131 1.10 -20.03 8.63
CA LEU A 131 0.49 -19.67 7.34
C LEU A 131 -0.54 -20.68 6.82
N LEU A 132 -0.32 -21.98 7.02
CA LEU A 132 -1.14 -22.99 6.35
C LEU A 132 -2.53 -23.14 6.97
N ASN A 133 -3.51 -23.41 6.11
CA ASN A 133 -4.90 -23.75 6.45
C ASN A 133 -5.65 -22.64 7.22
N GLN A 134 -5.30 -21.36 7.00
CA GLN A 134 -6.02 -20.24 7.62
C GLN A 134 -7.33 -19.98 6.89
N GLU A 135 -8.41 -20.56 7.41
CA GLU A 135 -9.70 -20.57 6.73
C GLU A 135 -10.40 -19.21 6.67
N GLU A 136 -10.07 -18.36 7.64
CA GLU A 136 -10.66 -17.03 7.87
C GLU A 136 -9.76 -15.89 7.41
N LEU A 137 -8.64 -16.17 6.74
CA LEU A 137 -7.64 -15.15 6.39
C LEU A 137 -8.22 -14.11 5.43
N GLN A 138 -8.22 -12.86 5.88
CA GLN A 138 -8.71 -11.69 5.13
C GLN A 138 -7.59 -10.71 4.80
N HIS A 139 -6.54 -10.64 5.63
CA HIS A 139 -5.49 -9.65 5.48
C HIS A 139 -4.12 -10.31 5.59
N VAL A 140 -3.32 -10.22 4.53
CA VAL A 140 -1.97 -10.79 4.54
C VAL A 140 -0.95 -9.81 3.95
N TYR A 141 0.18 -9.68 4.64
CA TYR A 141 1.22 -8.71 4.33
C TYR A 141 2.56 -9.43 4.18
N PHE A 142 3.12 -9.32 2.98
CA PHE A 142 4.43 -9.79 2.59
C PHE A 142 5.25 -8.63 2.00
N CYS A 143 5.50 -7.60 2.81
CA CYS A 143 6.22 -6.41 2.39
C CYS A 143 7.71 -6.53 2.74
N ASN A 144 8.61 -6.21 1.81
CA ASN A 144 10.05 -6.16 2.03
C ASN A 144 10.62 -7.49 2.57
N ASN A 145 10.27 -8.61 1.92
CA ASN A 145 10.61 -9.95 2.40
C ASN A 145 11.68 -10.67 1.58
N GLY A 146 12.17 -10.07 0.50
CA GLY A 146 13.10 -10.75 -0.41
C GLY A 146 12.51 -12.01 -1.06
N ILE A 147 11.19 -12.06 -1.26
CA ILE A 147 10.49 -13.22 -1.82
C ILE A 147 10.91 -13.41 -3.28
N SER A 148 11.35 -14.63 -3.62
CA SER A 148 11.71 -15.05 -4.98
C SER A 148 10.48 -15.49 -5.78
N ALA A 149 10.64 -15.75 -7.09
CA ALA A 149 9.57 -16.30 -7.93
C ALA A 149 9.00 -17.62 -7.39
N ALA A 150 9.88 -18.53 -6.94
CA ALA A 150 9.48 -19.82 -6.37
C ALA A 150 8.70 -19.64 -5.06
N ALA A 151 9.18 -18.76 -4.18
CA ALA A 151 8.50 -18.42 -2.94
C ALA A 151 7.12 -17.78 -3.18
N ALA A 152 6.98 -16.92 -4.19
CA ALA A 152 5.69 -16.37 -4.60
C ALA A 152 4.73 -17.48 -5.11
N GLY A 153 5.25 -18.49 -5.80
CA GLY A 153 4.52 -19.71 -6.14
C GLY A 153 4.01 -20.45 -4.92
N VAL A 154 4.85 -20.67 -3.92
CA VAL A 154 4.47 -21.28 -2.63
C VAL A 154 3.37 -20.48 -1.93
N ILE A 155 3.52 -19.15 -1.86
CA ILE A 155 2.50 -18.28 -1.26
C ILE A 155 1.18 -18.40 -2.01
N ALA A 156 1.22 -18.36 -3.35
CA ALA A 156 0.00 -18.46 -4.15
C ALA A 156 -0.68 -19.82 -3.96
N GLU A 157 0.03 -20.91 -4.22
CA GLU A 157 -0.56 -22.24 -4.39
C GLU A 157 -0.72 -22.99 -3.06
N GLU A 158 0.30 -22.97 -2.20
CA GLU A 158 0.29 -23.74 -0.95
C GLU A 158 -0.35 -22.98 0.20
N VAL A 159 -0.22 -21.65 0.25
CA VAL A 159 -0.71 -20.83 1.39
C VAL A 159 -2.09 -20.25 1.12
N LEU A 160 -2.27 -19.51 0.02
CA LEU A 160 -3.50 -18.74 -0.21
C LEU A 160 -4.55 -19.51 -1.00
N LEU A 161 -4.14 -20.41 -1.90
CA LEU A 161 -5.03 -21.29 -2.69
C LEU A 161 -4.98 -22.75 -2.22
N PHE A 162 -4.67 -22.98 -0.95
CA PHE A 162 -4.54 -24.33 -0.38
C PHE A 162 -5.79 -25.22 -0.56
N ARG A 163 -6.95 -24.62 -0.80
CA ARG A 163 -8.24 -25.30 -1.06
C ARG A 163 -8.45 -25.69 -2.53
N GLY A 164 -7.51 -25.36 -3.41
CA GLY A 164 -7.61 -25.57 -4.86
C GLY A 164 -8.36 -24.45 -5.60
N GLU A 165 -8.45 -24.60 -6.92
CA GLU A 165 -8.92 -23.56 -7.84
C GLU A 165 -10.44 -23.32 -7.81
N ASP A 166 -11.22 -24.20 -7.15
CA ASP A 166 -12.69 -24.10 -7.10
C ASP A 166 -13.22 -23.36 -5.86
N THR A 167 -12.34 -22.99 -4.92
CA THR A 167 -12.74 -22.35 -3.67
C THR A 167 -12.16 -20.93 -3.56
N PRO A 168 -13.01 -19.89 -3.59
CA PRO A 168 -12.56 -18.52 -3.40
C PRO A 168 -11.89 -18.30 -2.03
N THR A 169 -10.89 -17.42 -2.02
CA THR A 169 -10.29 -16.86 -0.80
C THR A 169 -11.26 -15.88 -0.14
N LYS A 170 -10.99 -15.54 1.12
CA LYS A 170 -11.66 -14.46 1.86
C LYS A 170 -10.84 -13.17 1.88
N LEU A 171 -9.77 -13.08 1.08
CA LEU A 171 -8.84 -11.96 1.12
C LEU A 171 -9.54 -10.65 0.78
N LYS A 172 -9.38 -9.67 1.68
CA LYS A 172 -9.74 -8.27 1.51
C LYS A 172 -8.51 -7.39 1.29
N THR A 173 -7.39 -7.76 1.92
CA THR A 173 -6.11 -7.08 1.76
C THR A 173 -5.02 -8.06 1.38
N PHE A 174 -4.33 -7.76 0.28
CA PHE A 174 -3.11 -8.46 -0.11
C PHE A 174 -2.01 -7.45 -0.44
N HIS A 175 -1.00 -7.36 0.43
CA HIS A 175 0.13 -6.49 0.21
C HIS A 175 1.39 -7.31 -0.05
N PHE A 176 1.94 -7.14 -1.25
CA PHE A 176 3.15 -7.76 -1.74
C PHE A 176 4.05 -6.66 -2.31
N TYR A 177 4.82 -6.04 -1.42
CA TYR A 177 5.67 -4.88 -1.73
C TYR A 177 7.14 -5.22 -1.60
N ASN A 178 8.00 -4.65 -2.47
CA ASN A 178 9.45 -4.72 -2.36
C ASN A 178 9.99 -6.15 -2.24
N ASN A 179 9.69 -6.96 -3.25
CA ASN A 179 10.11 -8.36 -3.34
C ASN A 179 10.87 -8.61 -4.65
N MET A 180 11.67 -9.68 -4.69
CA MET A 180 12.49 -10.02 -5.85
C MET A 180 11.88 -11.17 -6.66
N SER A 181 10.58 -11.10 -6.87
CA SER A 181 9.81 -12.21 -7.43
C SER A 181 9.80 -12.20 -8.96
N GLY A 182 9.98 -11.04 -9.59
CA GLY A 182 10.07 -10.88 -11.03
C GLY A 182 8.84 -11.41 -11.78
N ASP A 183 9.01 -11.69 -13.08
CA ASP A 183 7.92 -12.17 -13.93
C ASP A 183 7.31 -13.48 -13.44
N GLY A 184 8.15 -14.43 -13.00
CA GLY A 184 7.67 -15.73 -12.50
C GLY A 184 6.77 -15.58 -11.27
N GLY A 185 7.13 -14.70 -10.35
CA GLY A 185 6.29 -14.41 -9.19
C GLY A 185 5.01 -13.66 -9.52
N ALA A 186 5.08 -12.68 -10.43
CA ALA A 186 3.89 -11.98 -10.92
C ALA A 186 2.88 -12.95 -11.55
N ILE A 187 3.34 -13.88 -12.39
CA ILE A 187 2.51 -14.91 -13.02
C ILE A 187 1.90 -15.84 -11.98
N ALA A 188 2.69 -16.26 -10.97
CA ALA A 188 2.19 -17.11 -9.90
C ALA A 188 1.09 -16.40 -9.07
N LEU A 189 1.34 -15.15 -8.65
CA LEU A 189 0.41 -14.37 -7.85
C LEU A 189 -0.82 -13.91 -8.65
N ALA A 190 -0.71 -13.75 -9.97
CA ALA A 190 -1.86 -13.42 -10.83
C ALA A 190 -2.99 -14.46 -10.74
N LYS A 191 -2.65 -15.73 -10.46
CA LYS A 191 -3.64 -16.81 -10.24
C LYS A 191 -4.56 -16.54 -9.03
N LEU A 192 -4.12 -15.72 -8.08
CA LEU A 192 -4.89 -15.40 -6.87
C LEU A 192 -6.08 -14.49 -7.16
N LEU A 193 -5.96 -13.59 -8.13
CA LEU A 193 -6.92 -12.49 -8.29
C LEU A 193 -8.33 -12.99 -8.69
N PRO A 194 -8.49 -13.93 -9.65
CA PRO A 194 -9.81 -14.48 -9.97
C PRO A 194 -10.47 -15.22 -8.81
N LEU A 195 -9.66 -15.73 -7.88
CA LEU A 195 -10.12 -16.47 -6.71
C LEU A 195 -10.22 -15.60 -5.46
N SER A 196 -10.00 -14.29 -5.57
CA SER A 196 -10.07 -13.37 -4.42
C SER A 196 -11.09 -12.25 -4.65
N PRO A 197 -12.39 -12.58 -4.82
CA PRO A 197 -13.42 -11.63 -5.23
C PRO A 197 -13.74 -10.57 -4.16
N GLU A 198 -13.28 -10.76 -2.92
CA GLU A 198 -13.50 -9.84 -1.81
C GLU A 198 -12.37 -8.80 -1.64
N LEU A 199 -11.35 -8.80 -2.51
CA LEU A 199 -10.24 -7.85 -2.43
C LEU A 199 -10.71 -6.41 -2.61
N THR A 200 -10.40 -5.58 -1.61
CA THR A 200 -10.62 -4.14 -1.63
C THR A 200 -9.31 -3.35 -1.59
N ASP A 201 -8.23 -3.93 -1.04
CA ASP A 201 -6.93 -3.27 -0.88
C ASP A 201 -5.80 -4.17 -1.43
N LEU A 202 -5.30 -3.82 -2.61
CA LEU A 202 -4.28 -4.58 -3.33
C LEU A 202 -3.03 -3.74 -3.55
N ARG A 203 -1.90 -4.24 -3.04
CA ARG A 203 -0.57 -3.68 -3.29
C ARG A 203 0.32 -4.75 -3.91
N PHE A 204 0.71 -4.54 -5.15
CA PHE A 204 1.68 -5.33 -5.90
C PHE A 204 2.73 -4.39 -6.47
N SER A 205 3.63 -3.88 -5.63
CA SER A 205 4.60 -2.85 -6.01
C SER A 205 6.04 -3.22 -5.70
N ALA A 206 6.99 -2.66 -6.47
CA ALA A 206 8.42 -2.96 -6.35
C ALA A 206 8.73 -4.47 -6.37
N THR A 207 8.08 -5.22 -7.28
CA THR A 207 8.21 -6.70 -7.33
C THR A 207 9.26 -7.18 -8.33
N ARG A 208 9.88 -6.23 -9.03
CA ARG A 208 10.77 -6.44 -10.19
C ARG A 208 10.08 -7.14 -11.36
N ALA A 209 8.75 -7.17 -11.40
CA ALA A 209 8.01 -7.69 -12.53
C ALA A 209 8.34 -6.85 -13.78
N GLN A 210 8.64 -7.54 -14.86
CA GLN A 210 8.88 -6.95 -16.17
C GLN A 210 7.61 -7.11 -17.02
N ARG A 211 7.72 -6.93 -18.34
CA ARG A 211 6.56 -6.87 -19.24
C ARG A 211 5.65 -8.10 -19.15
N ALA A 212 6.22 -9.30 -19.17
CA ALA A 212 5.42 -10.53 -19.26
C ALA A 212 4.64 -10.80 -17.97
N GLY A 213 5.31 -10.64 -16.81
CA GLY A 213 4.68 -10.81 -15.51
C GLY A 213 3.66 -9.73 -15.20
N SER A 214 4.02 -8.47 -15.48
CA SER A 214 3.14 -7.31 -15.25
C SER A 214 1.88 -7.41 -16.11
N LEU A 215 1.99 -7.82 -17.38
CA LEU A 215 0.83 -8.08 -18.23
C LEU A 215 -0.07 -9.19 -17.67
N ALA A 216 0.51 -10.32 -17.22
CA ALA A 216 -0.27 -11.41 -16.63
C ALA A 216 -1.03 -10.95 -15.38
N PHE A 217 -0.35 -10.21 -14.50
CA PHE A 217 -0.95 -9.66 -13.28
C PHE A 217 -2.04 -8.63 -13.61
N ALA A 218 -1.77 -7.68 -14.49
CA ALA A 218 -2.75 -6.67 -14.92
C ALA A 218 -3.98 -7.29 -15.61
N THR A 219 -3.79 -8.34 -16.40
CA THR A 219 -4.90 -9.05 -17.05
C THR A 219 -5.81 -9.70 -16.02
N ALA A 220 -5.22 -10.28 -14.97
CA ALA A 220 -5.97 -10.91 -13.89
C ALA A 220 -6.71 -9.90 -13.00
N LEU A 221 -6.26 -8.63 -12.88
CA LEU A 221 -6.98 -7.58 -12.14
C LEU A 221 -8.42 -7.39 -12.62
N ALA A 222 -8.71 -7.63 -13.90
CA ALA A 222 -10.05 -7.46 -14.46
C ALA A 222 -11.10 -8.42 -13.86
N SER A 223 -10.72 -9.42 -13.07
CA SER A 223 -11.65 -10.25 -12.32
C SER A 223 -12.15 -9.58 -11.03
N LEU A 224 -11.49 -8.53 -10.56
CA LEU A 224 -11.82 -7.84 -9.32
C LEU A 224 -12.77 -6.67 -9.59
N ASN A 225 -13.82 -6.56 -8.78
CA ASN A 225 -14.84 -5.51 -8.92
C ASN A 225 -15.16 -4.78 -7.59
N LYS A 226 -14.43 -5.11 -6.52
CA LYS A 226 -14.55 -4.48 -5.20
C LYS A 226 -13.33 -3.65 -4.80
N LEU A 227 -12.33 -3.51 -5.68
CA LEU A 227 -11.12 -2.76 -5.38
C LEU A 227 -11.44 -1.31 -5.02
N GLU A 228 -10.90 -0.88 -3.88
CA GLU A 228 -10.91 0.48 -3.36
C GLU A 228 -9.51 1.11 -3.48
N LYS A 229 -8.46 0.31 -3.24
CA LYS A 229 -7.07 0.75 -3.32
C LYS A 229 -6.25 -0.17 -4.21
N LEU A 230 -5.50 0.43 -5.12
CA LEU A 230 -4.65 -0.27 -6.07
C LEU A 230 -3.29 0.40 -6.13
N ASP A 231 -2.25 -0.30 -5.66
CA ASP A 231 -0.85 0.12 -5.84
C ASP A 231 -0.12 -0.92 -6.70
N LEU A 232 0.28 -0.49 -7.90
CA LEU A 232 1.08 -1.29 -8.85
C LEU A 232 2.47 -0.67 -9.10
N SER A 233 2.88 0.30 -8.28
CA SER A 233 4.07 1.10 -8.52
C SER A 233 5.37 0.29 -8.64
N ASP A 234 6.35 0.84 -9.34
CA ASP A 234 7.69 0.23 -9.51
C ASP A 234 7.61 -1.20 -10.10
N ASN A 235 6.90 -1.32 -11.23
CA ASN A 235 6.88 -2.51 -12.09
C ASN A 235 6.79 -2.09 -13.55
N THR A 236 7.23 -2.93 -14.48
CA THR A 236 7.25 -2.54 -15.91
C THR A 236 6.01 -3.05 -16.66
N PHE A 237 4.95 -2.24 -16.77
CA PHE A 237 3.72 -2.62 -17.51
C PHE A 237 3.82 -2.37 -19.02
N LYS A 238 4.38 -1.23 -19.44
CA LYS A 238 4.38 -0.78 -20.84
C LYS A 238 2.95 -0.72 -21.43
N ALA A 239 2.84 -0.44 -22.72
CA ALA A 239 1.55 -0.24 -23.38
C ALA A 239 0.54 -1.39 -23.18
N GLU A 240 0.96 -2.65 -23.34
CA GLU A 240 0.05 -3.80 -23.20
C GLU A 240 -0.45 -3.97 -21.75
N GLY A 241 0.45 -3.85 -20.77
CA GLY A 241 0.07 -3.89 -19.36
C GLY A 241 -0.83 -2.73 -18.98
N ALA A 242 -0.57 -1.52 -19.48
CA ALA A 242 -1.40 -0.34 -19.24
C ALA A 242 -2.81 -0.50 -19.83
N LEU A 243 -2.97 -1.11 -21.00
CA LEU A 243 -4.29 -1.46 -21.56
C LEU A 243 -5.04 -2.46 -20.69
N ALA A 244 -4.33 -3.43 -20.11
CA ALA A 244 -4.92 -4.38 -19.16
C ALA A 244 -5.35 -3.70 -17.85
N ILE A 245 -4.53 -2.77 -17.32
CA ILE A 245 -4.89 -1.92 -16.17
C ILE A 245 -6.13 -1.10 -16.51
N ALA A 246 -6.17 -0.44 -17.67
CA ALA A 246 -7.31 0.36 -18.12
C ALA A 246 -8.60 -0.47 -18.13
N LYS A 247 -8.55 -1.72 -18.62
CA LYS A 247 -9.70 -2.63 -18.57
C LYS A 247 -10.14 -2.95 -17.14
N ALA A 248 -9.20 -3.18 -16.22
CA ALA A 248 -9.51 -3.49 -14.84
C ALA A 248 -10.13 -2.30 -14.09
N VAL A 249 -9.54 -1.10 -14.19
CA VAL A 249 -10.05 0.09 -13.49
C VAL A 249 -11.41 0.54 -14.02
N LYS A 250 -11.71 0.31 -15.31
CA LYS A 250 -13.05 0.57 -15.88
C LYS A 250 -14.16 -0.23 -15.19
N GLY A 251 -13.83 -1.41 -14.64
CA GLY A 251 -14.76 -2.30 -13.93
C GLY A 251 -14.69 -2.21 -12.41
N SER A 252 -14.00 -1.21 -11.85
CA SER A 252 -13.76 -1.07 -10.41
C SER A 252 -14.52 0.15 -9.84
N PRO A 253 -15.84 0.06 -9.60
CA PRO A 253 -16.67 1.23 -9.27
C PRO A 253 -16.35 1.88 -7.92
N ASN A 254 -15.66 1.16 -7.01
CA ASN A 254 -15.34 1.64 -5.67
C ASN A 254 -13.91 2.17 -5.53
N LEU A 255 -13.16 2.27 -6.64
CA LEU A 255 -11.75 2.64 -6.61
C LEU A 255 -11.59 4.11 -6.19
N VAL A 256 -10.83 4.32 -5.11
CA VAL A 256 -10.60 5.66 -4.53
C VAL A 256 -9.12 6.05 -4.52
N ASP A 257 -8.21 5.08 -4.53
CA ASP A 257 -6.76 5.30 -4.45
C ASP A 257 -6.04 4.46 -5.51
N VAL A 258 -5.32 5.14 -6.40
CA VAL A 258 -4.60 4.53 -7.51
C VAL A 258 -3.17 5.02 -7.53
N ASN A 259 -2.23 4.11 -7.29
CA ASN A 259 -0.81 4.35 -7.41
C ASN A 259 -0.21 3.52 -8.55
N LEU A 260 0.21 4.22 -9.59
CA LEU A 260 0.89 3.71 -10.78
C LEU A 260 2.24 4.40 -10.97
N ARG A 261 2.86 4.88 -9.89
CA ARG A 261 4.19 5.48 -9.94
C ARG A 261 5.21 4.51 -10.54
N ASP A 262 6.11 4.99 -11.39
CA ASP A 262 7.20 4.18 -11.95
C ASP A 262 6.69 2.88 -12.63
N ALA A 263 5.55 2.96 -13.31
CA ALA A 263 4.87 1.82 -13.95
C ALA A 263 5.22 1.65 -15.45
N ALA A 264 6.05 2.55 -15.99
CA ALA A 264 6.42 2.65 -17.40
C ALA A 264 5.19 2.68 -18.32
N LEU A 265 4.19 3.51 -17.99
CA LEU A 265 2.93 3.58 -18.74
C LEU A 265 3.09 4.19 -20.14
N GLU A 266 3.97 5.18 -20.29
CA GLU A 266 4.09 6.03 -21.49
C GLU A 266 2.75 6.75 -21.80
N ASP A 267 2.74 7.60 -22.82
CA ASP A 267 1.57 8.44 -23.12
C ASP A 267 0.34 7.60 -23.50
N GLU A 268 0.50 6.55 -24.32
CA GLU A 268 -0.60 5.69 -24.75
C GLU A 268 -1.27 4.96 -23.59
N GLY A 269 -0.46 4.49 -22.62
CA GLY A 269 -0.96 3.82 -21.44
C GLY A 269 -1.76 4.76 -20.55
N MET A 270 -1.26 5.97 -20.31
CA MET A 270 -1.97 6.97 -19.52
C MET A 270 -3.26 7.44 -20.20
N VAL A 271 -3.28 7.60 -21.53
CA VAL A 271 -4.51 7.91 -22.27
C VAL A 271 -5.56 6.83 -22.05
N ALA A 272 -5.18 5.55 -22.21
CA ALA A 272 -6.10 4.43 -22.02
C ALA A 272 -6.67 4.38 -20.59
N ILE A 273 -5.83 4.58 -19.57
CA ILE A 273 -6.25 4.58 -18.17
C ILE A 273 -7.17 5.77 -17.87
N ALA A 274 -6.82 6.98 -18.31
CA ALA A 274 -7.64 8.17 -18.09
C ALA A 274 -9.03 8.05 -18.76
N ASP A 275 -9.08 7.53 -19.99
CA ASP A 275 -10.34 7.29 -20.68
C ASP A 275 -11.16 6.19 -19.99
N ALA A 276 -10.52 5.10 -19.54
CA ALA A 276 -11.18 4.04 -18.80
C ALA A 276 -11.80 4.51 -17.47
N LEU A 277 -11.07 5.28 -16.67
CA LEU A 277 -11.57 5.84 -15.40
C LEU A 277 -12.78 6.76 -15.65
N ARG A 278 -12.74 7.57 -16.71
CA ARG A 278 -13.84 8.47 -17.10
C ARG A 278 -15.06 7.68 -17.59
N GLU A 279 -14.86 6.75 -18.51
CA GLU A 279 -15.95 5.96 -19.12
C GLU A 279 -16.57 4.96 -18.15
N GLY A 280 -15.81 4.45 -17.19
CA GLY A 280 -16.30 3.59 -16.11
C GLY A 280 -17.08 4.35 -15.03
N GLY A 281 -17.10 5.68 -15.06
CA GLY A 281 -17.75 6.52 -14.05
C GLY A 281 -17.01 6.62 -12.71
N VAL A 282 -15.93 5.86 -12.53
CA VAL A 282 -15.13 5.80 -11.30
C VAL A 282 -14.30 7.06 -11.06
N ALA A 283 -14.01 7.85 -12.11
CA ALA A 283 -13.24 9.09 -11.97
C ALA A 283 -13.77 10.04 -10.86
N ALA A 284 -15.08 10.04 -10.59
CA ALA A 284 -15.71 10.87 -9.55
C ALA A 284 -15.32 10.46 -8.12
N GLU A 285 -14.99 9.18 -7.91
CA GLU A 285 -14.65 8.57 -6.62
C GLU A 285 -13.14 8.62 -6.30
N ILE A 286 -12.30 8.84 -7.32
CA ILE A 286 -10.84 8.91 -7.16
C ILE A 286 -10.47 10.09 -6.25
N ALA A 287 -9.95 9.75 -5.06
CA ALA A 287 -9.46 10.68 -4.05
C ALA A 287 -7.95 10.90 -4.15
N SER A 288 -7.21 9.89 -4.61
CA SER A 288 -5.75 9.90 -4.75
C SER A 288 -5.36 9.25 -6.08
N LEU A 289 -4.54 9.95 -6.87
CA LEU A 289 -3.95 9.43 -8.10
C LEU A 289 -2.47 9.76 -8.15
N ASP A 290 -1.64 8.74 -8.28
CA ASP A 290 -0.21 8.85 -8.54
C ASP A 290 0.15 8.18 -9.87
N VAL A 291 0.64 8.97 -10.82
CA VAL A 291 1.14 8.52 -12.13
C VAL A 291 2.55 9.07 -12.40
N SER A 292 3.31 9.31 -11.34
CA SER A 292 4.68 9.84 -11.39
C SER A 292 5.66 8.87 -12.06
N GLY A 293 6.73 9.34 -12.67
CA GLY A 293 7.79 8.45 -13.20
C GLY A 293 7.36 7.57 -14.37
N ASN A 294 6.52 8.08 -15.29
CA ASN A 294 5.90 7.27 -16.35
C ASN A 294 6.22 7.73 -17.78
N ASP A 295 7.24 8.57 -17.95
CA ASP A 295 7.60 9.17 -19.24
C ASP A 295 6.42 9.89 -19.92
N LEU A 296 5.54 10.51 -19.12
CA LEU A 296 4.35 11.20 -19.63
C LEU A 296 4.74 12.56 -20.23
N THR A 297 4.20 12.88 -21.40
CA THR A 297 4.45 14.17 -22.05
C THR A 297 3.17 15.01 -22.12
N ALA A 298 3.23 16.14 -22.85
CA ALA A 298 2.06 16.95 -23.14
C ALA A 298 0.95 16.21 -23.92
N GLU A 299 1.23 15.05 -24.53
CA GLU A 299 0.27 14.24 -25.27
C GLU A 299 -0.80 13.62 -24.36
N SER A 300 -0.41 12.83 -23.36
CA SER A 300 -1.35 12.19 -22.42
C SER A 300 -2.07 13.18 -21.51
N MET A 301 -1.50 14.37 -21.27
CA MET A 301 -2.12 15.40 -20.43
C MET A 301 -3.49 15.85 -20.93
N THR A 302 -3.80 15.71 -22.22
CA THR A 302 -5.14 16.02 -22.73
C THR A 302 -6.18 15.05 -22.19
N ALA A 303 -5.87 13.75 -22.16
CA ALA A 303 -6.75 12.72 -21.62
C ALA A 303 -6.88 12.86 -20.11
N LEU A 304 -5.74 13.04 -19.41
CA LEU A 304 -5.73 13.24 -17.96
C LEU A 304 -6.53 14.49 -17.56
N ALA A 305 -6.29 15.64 -18.20
CA ALA A 305 -7.07 16.86 -17.94
C ALA A 305 -8.56 16.70 -18.25
N THR A 306 -8.93 15.82 -19.19
CA THR A 306 -10.34 15.52 -19.47
C THR A 306 -10.96 14.65 -18.39
N MET A 307 -10.25 13.63 -17.91
CA MET A 307 -10.68 12.78 -16.80
C MET A 307 -10.84 13.60 -15.51
N LEU A 308 -9.88 14.48 -15.20
CA LEU A 308 -9.89 15.35 -14.01
C LEU A 308 -11.12 16.27 -13.93
N ARG A 309 -11.76 16.60 -15.06
CA ARG A 309 -13.04 17.35 -15.03
C ARG A 309 -14.17 16.59 -14.36
N SER A 310 -14.08 15.27 -14.29
CA SER A 310 -15.04 14.41 -13.58
C SER A 310 -14.62 14.09 -12.14
N CYS A 311 -13.40 14.42 -11.73
CA CYS A 311 -12.86 14.07 -10.42
C CYS A 311 -13.37 15.00 -9.32
N THR A 312 -14.52 14.67 -8.73
CA THR A 312 -15.13 15.46 -7.65
C THR A 312 -14.54 15.16 -6.28
N ALA A 313 -14.06 13.94 -6.05
CA ALA A 313 -13.46 13.52 -4.77
C ALA A 313 -11.94 13.72 -4.68
N LEU A 314 -11.26 14.10 -5.77
CA LEU A 314 -9.80 14.16 -5.82
C LEU A 314 -9.23 15.17 -4.82
N ARG A 315 -8.38 14.65 -3.92
CA ARG A 315 -7.65 15.38 -2.88
C ARG A 315 -6.16 15.52 -3.23
N VAL A 316 -5.57 14.48 -3.80
CA VAL A 316 -4.12 14.43 -4.05
C VAL A 316 -3.85 13.94 -5.47
N LEU A 317 -3.05 14.70 -6.22
CA LEU A 317 -2.55 14.32 -7.55
C LEU A 317 -1.03 14.37 -7.58
N HIS A 318 -0.40 13.24 -7.90
CA HIS A 318 1.03 13.13 -8.16
C HIS A 318 1.27 12.82 -9.63
N VAL A 319 2.05 13.68 -10.28
CA VAL A 319 2.51 13.55 -11.67
C VAL A 319 4.00 13.93 -11.77
N GLU A 320 4.75 13.79 -10.68
CA GLU A 320 6.17 14.17 -10.63
C GLU A 320 7.04 13.26 -11.51
N GLU A 321 8.27 13.71 -11.81
CA GLU A 321 9.25 12.92 -12.57
C GLU A 321 8.70 12.45 -13.93
N ASN A 322 8.11 13.37 -14.69
CA ASN A 322 7.63 13.15 -16.06
C ASN A 322 8.18 14.26 -16.99
N GLU A 323 7.69 14.34 -18.22
CA GLU A 323 8.18 15.26 -19.26
C GLU A 323 7.06 16.18 -19.78
N LEU A 324 6.18 16.67 -18.89
CA LEU A 324 4.99 17.42 -19.28
C LEU A 324 5.32 18.70 -20.07
N GLY A 325 6.40 19.37 -19.68
CA GLY A 325 6.77 20.69 -20.12
C GLY A 325 5.71 21.76 -19.81
N SER A 326 5.98 23.00 -20.21
CA SER A 326 5.01 24.10 -20.04
C SER A 326 3.68 23.87 -20.77
N LYS A 327 3.68 23.09 -21.86
CA LYS A 327 2.47 22.79 -22.63
C LYS A 327 1.56 21.81 -21.87
N GLY A 328 2.12 20.70 -21.39
CA GLY A 328 1.39 19.71 -20.60
C GLY A 328 0.84 20.33 -19.31
N ALA A 329 1.65 21.11 -18.58
CA ALA A 329 1.22 21.82 -17.37
C ALA A 329 0.02 22.75 -17.60
N LYS A 330 -0.01 23.50 -18.72
CA LYS A 330 -1.16 24.33 -19.09
C LYS A 330 -2.41 23.52 -19.40
N THR A 331 -2.26 22.35 -20.02
CA THR A 331 -3.38 21.45 -20.30
C THR A 331 -3.93 20.87 -19.00
N LEU A 332 -3.05 20.40 -18.11
CA LEU A 332 -3.40 19.89 -16.78
C LEU A 332 -4.16 20.96 -15.97
N ALA A 333 -3.63 22.19 -15.94
CA ALA A 333 -4.25 23.34 -15.28
C ALA A 333 -5.70 23.58 -15.73
N LYS A 334 -6.01 23.42 -17.03
CA LYS A 334 -7.38 23.55 -17.55
C LYS A 334 -8.31 22.47 -17.01
N GLY A 335 -7.82 21.25 -16.77
CA GLY A 335 -8.59 20.18 -16.13
C GLY A 335 -8.89 20.52 -14.68
N LEU A 336 -7.85 20.86 -13.91
CA LEU A 336 -7.93 21.18 -12.49
C LEU A 336 -8.81 22.40 -12.19
N LYS A 337 -8.85 23.42 -13.07
CA LYS A 337 -9.67 24.62 -12.85
C LYS A 337 -11.18 24.29 -12.83
N VAL A 338 -11.63 23.27 -13.54
CA VAL A 338 -13.05 22.98 -13.76
C VAL A 338 -13.70 22.19 -12.63
N SER A 339 -12.97 21.24 -12.02
CA SER A 339 -13.53 20.32 -11.00
C SER A 339 -12.55 20.14 -9.83
N SER A 340 -12.74 19.11 -9.00
CA SER A 340 -11.93 18.81 -7.81
C SER A 340 -11.98 19.93 -6.75
N PRO A 341 -13.16 20.17 -6.14
CA PRO A 341 -13.31 21.14 -5.06
C PRO A 341 -12.57 20.70 -3.78
N ALA A 342 -12.38 19.39 -3.58
CA ALA A 342 -11.69 18.81 -2.45
C ALA A 342 -10.16 18.71 -2.65
N LEU A 343 -9.61 19.27 -3.73
CA LEU A 343 -8.19 19.15 -4.06
C LEU A 343 -7.34 19.90 -3.02
N GLU A 344 -6.46 19.17 -2.35
CA GLU A 344 -5.57 19.65 -1.29
C GLU A 344 -4.13 19.78 -1.79
N LYS A 345 -3.68 18.84 -2.63
CA LYS A 345 -2.27 18.74 -3.01
C LYS A 345 -2.10 18.37 -4.48
N VAL A 346 -1.22 19.09 -5.17
CA VAL A 346 -0.73 18.73 -6.52
C VAL A 346 0.79 18.72 -6.50
N VAL A 347 1.37 17.60 -6.92
CA VAL A 347 2.82 17.41 -7.03
C VAL A 347 3.20 17.22 -8.48
N VAL A 348 3.95 18.19 -9.01
CA VAL A 348 4.42 18.25 -10.40
C VAL A 348 5.93 18.52 -10.44
N ASN A 349 6.67 18.06 -9.43
CA ASN A 349 8.12 18.19 -9.35
C ASN A 349 8.79 17.56 -10.57
N VAL A 350 9.92 18.11 -11.02
CA VAL A 350 10.77 17.53 -12.08
C VAL A 350 9.97 17.18 -13.34
N ASN A 351 9.48 18.21 -14.05
CA ASN A 351 8.58 18.06 -15.21
C ASN A 351 8.89 18.99 -16.38
N GLU A 352 10.09 19.58 -16.40
CA GLU A 352 10.53 20.56 -17.41
C GLU A 352 9.57 21.77 -17.54
N ILE A 353 8.87 22.12 -16.47
CA ILE A 353 7.87 23.17 -16.48
C ILE A 353 8.57 24.53 -16.40
N GLY A 354 8.28 25.40 -17.38
CA GLY A 354 8.73 26.79 -17.37
C GLY A 354 7.72 27.71 -16.67
N ALA A 355 8.11 28.97 -16.46
CA ALA A 355 7.30 29.98 -15.77
C ALA A 355 5.85 30.06 -16.26
N SER A 356 5.62 29.96 -17.57
CA SER A 356 4.26 30.06 -18.13
C SER A 356 3.37 28.85 -17.81
N GLY A 357 3.95 27.66 -17.62
CA GLY A 357 3.22 26.47 -17.20
C GLY A 357 2.92 26.50 -15.71
N ALA A 358 3.92 26.85 -14.89
CA ALA A 358 3.78 27.01 -13.45
C ALA A 358 2.71 28.05 -13.08
N LEU A 359 2.72 29.20 -13.77
CA LEU A 359 1.70 30.25 -13.59
C LEU A 359 0.27 29.75 -13.91
N ALA A 360 0.13 28.88 -14.90
CA ALA A 360 -1.18 28.31 -15.25
C ALA A 360 -1.67 27.36 -14.14
N LEU A 361 -0.77 26.56 -13.55
CA LEU A 361 -1.10 25.69 -12.42
C LEU A 361 -1.54 26.50 -11.20
N VAL A 362 -0.78 27.55 -10.83
CA VAL A 362 -1.16 28.45 -9.72
C VAL A 362 -2.56 29.02 -9.94
N LYS A 363 -2.84 29.57 -11.13
CA LYS A 363 -4.17 30.10 -11.47
C LYS A 363 -5.29 29.05 -11.45
N ALA A 364 -4.96 27.78 -11.66
CA ALA A 364 -5.92 26.69 -11.59
C ALA A 364 -6.31 26.33 -10.15
N ILE A 365 -5.39 26.48 -9.20
CA ILE A 365 -5.57 26.03 -7.82
C ILE A 365 -5.85 27.16 -6.82
N VAL A 366 -5.51 28.41 -7.13
CA VAL A 366 -5.56 29.54 -6.19
C VAL A 366 -6.94 29.76 -5.56
N ASP A 367 -8.02 29.57 -6.31
CA ASP A 367 -9.40 29.77 -5.82
C ASP A 367 -10.00 28.55 -5.10
N LYS A 368 -9.24 27.46 -4.97
CA LYS A 368 -9.74 26.22 -4.35
C LYS A 368 -9.58 26.32 -2.84
N LYS A 369 -10.71 26.33 -2.13
CA LYS A 369 -10.75 26.48 -0.66
C LYS A 369 -10.02 25.40 0.12
N ALA A 370 -10.02 24.16 -0.39
CA ALA A 370 -9.34 23.04 0.26
C ALA A 370 -7.84 22.96 -0.06
N PHE A 371 -7.32 23.80 -0.97
CA PHE A 371 -5.97 23.62 -1.49
C PHE A 371 -4.91 24.08 -0.50
N VAL A 372 -3.92 23.21 -0.27
CA VAL A 372 -2.86 23.39 0.73
C VAL A 372 -1.49 23.53 0.09
N SER A 373 -1.16 22.68 -0.90
CA SER A 373 0.21 22.60 -1.42
C SER A 373 0.28 22.35 -2.93
N LEU A 374 1.04 23.21 -3.62
CA LEU A 374 1.51 23.01 -4.99
C LEU A 374 3.03 22.80 -4.95
N GLU A 375 3.48 21.59 -5.24
CA GLU A 375 4.91 21.24 -5.30
C GLU A 375 5.36 21.25 -6.76
N ILE A 376 6.28 22.16 -7.09
CA ILE A 376 6.77 22.44 -8.46
C ILE A 376 8.31 22.46 -8.50
N ASP A 377 8.97 21.81 -7.55
CA ASP A 377 10.43 21.79 -7.41
C ASP A 377 11.10 21.06 -8.58
N GLY A 378 12.38 21.38 -8.84
CA GLY A 378 13.13 20.73 -9.93
C GLY A 378 12.64 21.08 -11.35
N ASN A 379 11.79 22.09 -11.49
CA ASN A 379 11.33 22.61 -12.78
C ASN A 379 12.16 23.80 -13.29
N GLN A 380 11.93 24.22 -14.54
CA GLN A 380 12.69 25.26 -15.24
C GLN A 380 12.06 26.66 -15.06
N ILE A 381 11.74 27.03 -13.83
CA ILE A 381 11.02 28.27 -13.50
C ILE A 381 12.02 29.41 -13.26
N SER A 382 11.88 30.51 -14.00
CA SER A 382 12.72 31.71 -13.80
C SER A 382 12.35 32.45 -12.51
N ALA A 383 13.28 33.25 -11.98
CA ALA A 383 13.04 34.09 -10.80
C ALA A 383 11.83 35.02 -10.98
N ASP A 384 11.69 35.66 -12.15
CA ASP A 384 10.53 36.50 -12.47
C ASP A 384 9.22 35.68 -12.51
N GLY A 385 9.29 34.43 -12.95
CA GLY A 385 8.17 33.50 -12.93
C GLY A 385 7.72 33.17 -11.50
N VAL A 386 8.68 32.92 -10.60
CA VAL A 386 8.41 32.74 -9.17
C VAL A 386 7.79 34.00 -8.57
N ALA A 387 8.38 35.17 -8.80
CA ALA A 387 7.84 36.44 -8.31
C ALA A 387 6.39 36.67 -8.78
N SER A 388 6.10 36.38 -10.06
CA SER A 388 4.74 36.51 -10.61
C SER A 388 3.73 35.57 -9.93
N MET A 389 4.15 34.37 -9.54
CA MET A 389 3.30 33.43 -8.81
C MET A 389 3.06 33.87 -7.37
N VAL A 390 4.10 34.36 -6.68
CA VAL A 390 4.00 34.91 -5.32
C VAL A 390 3.00 36.05 -5.27
N THR A 391 3.06 36.99 -6.20
CA THR A 391 2.08 38.10 -6.28
C THR A 391 0.64 37.62 -6.38
N ILE A 392 0.37 36.53 -7.11
CA ILE A 392 -0.99 35.97 -7.22
C ILE A 392 -1.44 35.33 -5.90
N LEU A 393 -0.52 34.63 -5.23
CA LEU A 393 -0.82 33.95 -3.96
C LEU A 393 -0.97 34.94 -2.79
N GLU A 394 -0.22 36.05 -2.80
CA GLU A 394 -0.32 37.12 -1.81
C GLU A 394 -1.56 38.00 -2.02
N GLY A 395 -1.88 38.37 -3.27
CA GLY A 395 -3.08 39.15 -3.58
C GLY A 395 -4.37 38.47 -3.11
N LYS A 396 -4.42 37.13 -3.08
CA LYS A 396 -5.56 36.40 -2.52
C LYS A 396 -5.67 36.51 -1.00
N LYS A 397 -4.55 36.59 -0.27
CA LYS A 397 -4.59 36.77 1.20
C LYS A 397 -5.18 38.13 1.55
N GLU A 398 -4.83 39.17 0.79
CA GLU A 398 -5.38 40.51 1.00
C GLU A 398 -6.90 40.58 0.70
N ASP A 399 -7.39 39.84 -0.30
CA ASP A 399 -8.83 39.74 -0.58
C ASP A 399 -9.59 38.95 0.51
N GLU A 400 -8.98 37.91 1.11
CA GLU A 400 -9.60 37.13 2.21
C GLU A 400 -9.58 37.87 3.56
N ASP A 401 -8.52 38.64 3.85
CA ASP A 401 -8.40 39.46 5.08
C ASP A 401 -9.26 40.76 5.02
N GLY A 402 -9.66 41.20 3.83
CA GLY A 402 -10.48 42.41 3.61
C GLY A 402 -11.99 42.20 3.76
N ASP A 403 -12.45 40.94 3.78
CA ASP A 403 -13.87 40.57 3.90
C ASP A 403 -14.32 40.29 5.36
N GLU A 404 -13.42 40.40 6.36
CA GLU A 404 -13.75 40.14 7.78
C GLU A 404 -14.29 41.37 8.56
N ASP A 405 -14.41 42.55 7.95
CA ASP A 405 -14.67 43.82 8.67
C ASP A 405 -16.00 44.57 8.33
N GLU A 406 -16.98 43.96 7.64
CA GLU A 406 -18.24 44.66 7.25
C GLU A 406 -19.57 44.08 7.77
N ASP A 407 -19.58 43.25 8.83
CA ASP A 407 -20.83 42.79 9.48
C ASP A 407 -20.94 43.17 10.98
N GLU A 408 -20.58 44.41 11.33
CA GLU A 408 -21.16 45.08 12.50
C GLU A 408 -21.66 46.49 12.11
N ILE A 409 -22.82 46.88 12.69
CA ILE A 409 -23.59 48.15 12.55
C ILE A 409 -24.78 47.98 11.57
N VAL A 410 -26.07 47.83 11.95
CA VAL A 410 -26.88 48.16 13.15
C VAL A 410 -28.00 47.13 13.33
#